data_AF-A0AB33AIU9-F1
#
_entry.id   AF-A0AB33AIU9-F1
#
_cell.length_a   1.000
_cell.length_b   1.000
_cell.length_c   1.000
_cell.angle_alpha   90.00
_cell.angle_beta   90.00
_cell.angle_gamma   90.00
#
_symmetry.space_group_name_H-M   'P 1'
#
loop_
_entity.id
_entity.type
_entity.pdbx_description
1 polymer ?
#
loop_
_entity_poly.entity_id
_entity_poly.type
_entity_poly.pdbx_seq_one_letter_code
_entity_poly.pdbx_strand_id
1 'polypeptide(L)'
;MRDHLTKAVGLHVADEVWETIDRHLFADVSGRRHGPPRVGSWWDFTRIPGRARSHTKATQTWETYRLVGTLDGHLAAHRHPLLPGGVHTAHQAADQPAGTSILAQPARLRPPARPVSKSWWDHTGALAVVFTGLPAGDLVFPVRLPSGAGQWAHLAHFLADRSIWHKIDLVRVGDRKAPGGWRYYAHLLIHRGGYQSPATRDRRSVIPAGRRAGVDANVSNLSVASFPAAQPEHLAVEQIVCTDAQQKAAARAAQRTRARQKALDRSRRNTNTDQYDPSVRQQKRAQRRAAKALPARQITNPGGARHARADGVPLRAYRHDELSQRYQRTRCDHAADARRDSQAKQARAAQVAARIVAAHGNTITVEDCRISTWARLWGKRIALFSPGMLVTALQTECEASGGQFYRAGTHATAMSQHCLCGARVPKALAQRIHDCSRCGLHAARDTVSAALAACVEFADPDDPRTARVDYRLAHALRDGLASQQEWEGSVNRHQPPPSPDGGSARTGSHQPVAPAEQAAPGPPPNRPRPKRGRRGTSRKQPAPKLIGAA
;
A
#
# COMPACT_ATOMS: atom_id res chain seq x y z
N MET A 1 10.28 34.00 -15.93
CA MET A 1 9.59 32.81 -16.51
C MET A 1 9.94 32.63 -17.99
N ARG A 2 9.90 33.70 -18.80
CA ARG A 2 10.37 33.68 -20.20
C ARG A 2 11.77 33.05 -20.37
N ASP A 3 12.67 33.27 -19.41
CA ASP A 3 14.05 32.76 -19.46
C ASP A 3 14.20 31.29 -19.06
N HIS A 4 13.11 30.63 -18.63
CA HIS A 4 13.13 29.30 -18.02
C HIS A 4 12.11 28.33 -18.62
N LEU A 5 11.33 28.76 -19.61
CA LEU A 5 10.20 27.99 -20.15
C LEU A 5 10.40 27.82 -21.66
N THR A 6 10.85 26.63 -22.05
CA THR A 6 10.94 26.26 -23.47
C THR A 6 9.56 25.87 -23.99
N LYS A 7 9.35 25.97 -25.31
CA LYS A 7 8.12 25.48 -25.97
C LYS A 7 7.78 24.04 -25.58
N ALA A 8 8.79 23.18 -25.46
CA ALA A 8 8.64 21.79 -25.04
C ALA A 8 8.06 21.67 -23.63
N VAL A 9 8.60 22.40 -22.65
CA VAL A 9 8.08 22.41 -21.26
C VAL A 9 6.65 22.95 -21.22
N GLY A 10 6.34 23.99 -22.02
CA GLY A 10 4.98 24.53 -22.13
C GLY A 10 3.96 23.51 -22.64
N LEU A 11 4.30 22.74 -23.68
CA LEU A 11 3.44 21.69 -24.23
C LEU A 11 3.23 20.53 -23.24
N HIS A 12 4.28 20.10 -22.55
CA HIS A 12 4.19 19.02 -21.55
C HIS A 12 3.33 19.39 -20.35
N VAL A 13 3.39 20.65 -19.91
CA VAL A 13 2.50 21.15 -18.85
C VAL A 13 1.06 21.22 -19.37
N ALA A 14 0.85 21.63 -20.63
CA ALA A 14 -0.48 21.64 -21.24
C ALA A 14 -1.09 20.23 -21.35
N ASP A 15 -0.30 19.21 -21.71
CA ASP A 15 -0.76 17.81 -21.78
C ASP A 15 -1.20 17.28 -20.40
N GLU A 16 -0.42 17.53 -19.35
CA GLU A 16 -0.78 17.11 -17.99
C GLU A 16 -2.05 17.84 -17.48
N VAL A 17 -2.20 19.13 -17.84
CA VAL A 17 -3.44 19.89 -17.58
C VAL A 17 -4.62 19.29 -18.35
N TRP A 18 -4.42 18.95 -19.63
CA TRP A 18 -5.45 18.35 -20.47
C TRP A 18 -5.89 16.98 -19.95
N GLU A 19 -4.96 16.08 -19.60
CA GLU A 19 -5.29 14.76 -19.02
C GLU A 19 -6.05 14.89 -17.69
N THR A 20 -5.72 15.93 -16.89
CA THR A 20 -6.44 16.23 -15.66
C THR A 20 -7.87 16.68 -15.96
N ILE A 21 -8.08 17.46 -17.03
CA ILE A 21 -9.39 17.96 -17.46
C ILE A 21 -10.23 16.88 -18.15
N ASP A 22 -9.60 15.96 -18.88
CA ASP A 22 -10.22 14.88 -19.65
C ASP A 22 -11.19 14.05 -18.80
N ARG A 23 -10.76 13.69 -17.58
CA ARG A 23 -11.54 12.93 -16.58
C ARG A 23 -12.80 13.66 -16.07
N HIS A 24 -12.87 14.97 -16.30
CA HIS A 24 -14.01 15.83 -15.98
C HIS A 24 -14.91 16.07 -17.21
N LEU A 25 -14.32 16.13 -18.40
CA LEU A 25 -15.04 16.36 -19.65
C LEU A 25 -15.74 15.09 -20.14
N PHE A 26 -15.08 13.94 -20.01
CA PHE A 26 -15.57 12.65 -20.49
C PHE A 26 -16.05 11.77 -19.33
N ALA A 27 -17.03 10.91 -19.63
CA ALA A 27 -17.53 9.95 -18.67
C ALA A 27 -16.56 8.77 -18.54
N ASP A 28 -16.40 8.25 -17.33
CA ASP A 28 -15.69 6.99 -17.10
C ASP A 28 -16.46 5.79 -17.69
N VAL A 29 -15.87 4.60 -17.60
CA VAL A 29 -16.48 3.33 -18.06
C VAL A 29 -17.82 3.01 -17.37
N SER A 30 -18.16 3.69 -16.27
CA SER A 30 -19.45 3.58 -15.58
C SER A 30 -20.46 4.66 -15.99
N GLY A 31 -20.14 5.47 -17.01
CA GLY A 31 -20.97 6.57 -17.51
C GLY A 31 -20.94 7.81 -16.61
N ARG A 32 -20.01 7.90 -15.64
CA ARG A 32 -19.98 8.98 -14.65
C ARG A 32 -18.83 9.94 -14.94
N ARG A 33 -19.12 11.24 -14.90
CA ARG A 33 -18.10 12.30 -14.97
C ARG A 33 -17.62 12.64 -13.56
N HIS A 34 -16.36 13.02 -13.40
CA HIS A 34 -15.79 13.38 -12.10
C HIS A 34 -16.15 14.80 -11.61
N GLY A 35 -17.29 15.34 -12.06
CA GLY A 35 -17.74 16.70 -11.77
C GLY A 35 -16.93 17.77 -12.53
N PRO A 36 -17.14 19.07 -12.24
CA PRO A 36 -16.50 20.16 -12.96
C PRO A 36 -14.97 20.16 -12.74
N PRO A 37 -14.17 20.49 -13.78
CA PRO A 37 -12.73 20.60 -13.65
C PRO A 37 -12.40 21.66 -12.60
N ARG A 38 -11.50 21.30 -11.68
CA ARG A 38 -10.96 22.27 -10.72
C ARG A 38 -9.68 22.84 -11.32
N VAL A 39 -9.63 24.16 -11.49
CA VAL A 39 -8.40 24.85 -11.86
C VAL A 39 -7.42 24.68 -10.69
N GLY A 40 -6.45 23.78 -10.85
CA GLY A 40 -5.28 23.71 -9.97
C GLY A 40 -4.41 24.94 -10.18
N SER A 41 -3.62 25.32 -9.18
CA SER A 41 -2.59 26.33 -9.41
C SER A 41 -1.54 25.76 -10.37
N TRP A 42 -0.99 26.58 -11.26
CA TRP A 42 0.18 26.22 -12.06
C TRP A 42 1.41 25.85 -11.21
N TRP A 43 1.35 26.10 -9.90
CA TRP A 43 2.32 25.68 -8.90
C TRP A 43 2.00 24.35 -8.21
N ASP A 44 0.91 23.66 -8.58
CA ASP A 44 0.50 22.40 -7.94
C ASP A 44 1.04 21.16 -8.66
N PHE A 45 1.70 21.31 -9.82
CA PHE A 45 2.25 20.16 -10.55
C PHE A 45 3.29 19.42 -9.71
N THR A 46 3.04 18.15 -9.39
CA THR A 46 4.02 17.29 -8.70
C THR A 46 4.95 16.57 -9.66
N ARG A 47 4.69 16.68 -10.97
CA ARG A 47 5.42 16.02 -12.05
C ARG A 47 5.54 16.99 -13.22
N ILE A 48 6.71 17.01 -13.85
CA ILE A 48 6.91 17.60 -15.19
C ILE A 48 7.28 16.43 -16.10
N PRO A 49 6.38 16.02 -17.02
CA PRO A 49 6.70 14.93 -17.90
C PRO A 49 7.81 15.35 -18.87
N GLY A 50 8.78 14.47 -19.08
CA GLY A 50 9.72 14.63 -20.18
C GLY A 50 9.13 14.14 -21.49
N ARG A 51 9.88 14.28 -22.57
CA ARG A 51 9.57 13.59 -23.82
C ARG A 51 10.35 12.29 -23.93
N ALA A 52 9.66 11.28 -24.44
CA ALA A 52 10.27 10.03 -24.85
C ALA A 52 11.38 10.30 -25.88
N ARG A 53 12.45 9.52 -25.76
CA ARG A 53 13.48 9.37 -26.78
C ARG A 53 12.83 8.88 -28.07
N SER A 54 13.13 9.55 -29.19
CA SER A 54 12.78 9.04 -30.52
C SER A 54 13.68 7.86 -30.88
N HIS A 55 13.07 6.76 -31.29
CA HIS A 55 13.78 5.56 -31.79
C HIS A 55 13.73 5.43 -33.30
N THR A 56 13.03 6.33 -33.98
CA THR A 56 12.89 6.35 -35.44
C THR A 56 13.94 7.24 -36.12
N LYS A 57 14.69 8.04 -35.36
CA LYS A 57 15.74 8.92 -35.87
C LYS A 57 17.10 8.25 -35.76
N ALA A 58 17.93 8.39 -36.80
CA ALA A 58 19.32 7.93 -36.81
C ALA A 58 20.16 8.58 -35.70
N THR A 59 19.83 9.83 -35.33
CA THR A 59 20.42 10.52 -34.18
C THR A 59 19.47 10.49 -33.00
N GLN A 60 19.96 10.06 -31.83
CA GLN A 60 19.18 10.05 -30.60
C GLN A 60 18.78 11.48 -30.22
N THR A 61 17.48 11.78 -30.17
CA THR A 61 16.98 13.08 -29.71
C THR A 61 16.17 12.90 -28.43
N TRP A 62 16.59 13.59 -27.36
CA TRP A 62 15.79 13.81 -26.16
C TRP A 62 15.37 15.28 -26.18
N GLU A 63 14.07 15.55 -26.08
CA GLU A 63 13.55 16.92 -26.27
C GLU A 63 13.42 17.71 -24.97
N THR A 64 13.50 17.05 -23.80
CA THR A 64 13.29 17.68 -22.49
C THR A 64 14.40 17.28 -21.51
N TYR A 65 14.20 16.27 -20.66
CA TYR A 65 15.15 15.86 -19.64
C TYR A 65 15.94 14.65 -20.10
N ARG A 66 17.26 14.75 -20.14
CA ARG A 66 18.13 13.66 -20.59
C ARG A 66 19.02 13.16 -19.47
N LEU A 67 19.10 11.83 -19.30
CA LEU A 67 20.14 11.22 -18.47
C LEU A 67 21.43 11.10 -19.27
N VAL A 68 22.53 11.56 -18.69
CA VAL A 68 23.86 11.56 -19.28
C VAL A 68 24.86 10.97 -18.29
N GLY A 69 26.04 10.57 -18.78
CA GLY A 69 27.04 9.87 -17.98
C GLY A 69 26.86 8.35 -18.08
N THR A 70 27.63 7.63 -17.27
CA THR A 70 27.54 6.17 -17.15
C THR A 70 27.50 5.77 -15.68
N LEU A 71 26.99 4.57 -15.39
CA LEU A 71 27.04 4.04 -14.03
C LEU A 71 28.50 3.82 -13.58
N ASP A 72 29.39 3.42 -14.47
CA ASP A 72 30.84 3.28 -14.22
C ASP A 72 31.49 4.63 -13.90
N GLY A 73 31.18 5.68 -14.65
CA GLY A 73 31.66 7.03 -14.37
C GLY A 73 31.14 7.57 -13.04
N HIS A 74 29.90 7.21 -12.67
CA HIS A 74 29.35 7.54 -11.36
C HIS A 74 30.04 6.76 -10.23
N LEU A 75 30.34 5.47 -10.45
CA LEU A 75 31.13 4.65 -9.53
C LEU A 75 32.52 5.25 -9.34
N ALA A 76 33.23 5.60 -10.41
CA ALA A 76 34.55 6.19 -10.34
C ALA A 76 34.56 7.51 -9.54
N ALA A 77 33.57 8.38 -9.75
CA ALA A 77 33.47 9.67 -9.07
C ALA A 77 33.09 9.56 -7.59
N HIS A 78 32.35 8.51 -7.20
CA HIS A 78 31.75 8.40 -5.88
C HIS A 78 31.99 7.04 -5.21
N ARG A 79 33.07 6.33 -5.58
CA ARG A 79 33.41 5.03 -5.01
C ARG A 79 33.53 5.12 -3.49
N HIS A 80 33.05 4.10 -2.80
CA HIS A 80 33.29 3.99 -1.37
C HIS A 80 34.79 3.67 -1.12
N PRO A 81 35.45 4.28 -0.12
CA PRO A 81 36.87 4.03 0.16
C PRO A 81 37.21 2.58 0.47
N LEU A 82 36.28 1.84 1.09
CA LEU A 82 36.44 0.42 1.43
C LEU A 82 36.08 -0.54 0.27
N LEU A 83 35.69 -0.03 -0.90
CA LEU A 83 35.42 -0.88 -2.05
C LEU A 83 36.76 -1.41 -2.62
N PRO A 84 36.91 -2.73 -2.88
CA PRO A 84 38.17 -3.31 -3.34
C PRO A 84 38.76 -2.60 -4.57
N GLY A 85 40.09 -2.52 -4.61
CA GLY A 85 40.84 -1.79 -5.63
C GLY A 85 40.49 -2.20 -7.06
N GLY A 86 40.32 -3.50 -7.32
CA GLY A 86 40.04 -4.06 -8.65
C GLY A 86 38.58 -3.95 -9.13
N VAL A 87 37.70 -3.30 -8.37
CA VAL A 87 36.31 -3.07 -8.77
C VAL A 87 36.22 -1.71 -9.46
N HIS A 88 36.09 -1.72 -10.78
CA HIS A 88 36.07 -0.53 -11.62
C HIS A 88 34.77 -0.36 -12.42
N THR A 89 34.04 -1.45 -12.65
CA THR A 89 32.80 -1.43 -13.43
C THR A 89 31.57 -1.69 -12.56
N ALA A 90 30.42 -1.27 -13.07
CA ALA A 90 29.13 -1.51 -12.44
C ALA A 90 28.81 -3.00 -12.30
N HIS A 91 29.22 -3.82 -13.27
CA HIS A 91 29.05 -5.26 -13.20
C HIS A 91 29.90 -5.88 -12.09
N GLN A 92 31.20 -5.56 -12.02
CA GLN A 92 32.09 -6.02 -10.94
C GLN A 92 31.60 -5.58 -9.55
N ALA A 93 31.05 -4.37 -9.45
CA ALA A 93 30.47 -3.86 -8.21
C ALA A 93 29.14 -4.56 -7.85
N ALA A 94 28.42 -5.13 -8.82
CA ALA A 94 27.19 -5.89 -8.60
C ALA A 94 27.46 -7.30 -8.05
N ASP A 95 28.64 -7.84 -8.33
CA ASP A 95 29.07 -9.15 -7.81
C ASP A 95 29.61 -9.08 -6.37
N GLN A 96 29.66 -7.88 -5.77
CA GLN A 96 30.11 -7.72 -4.40
C GLN A 96 29.08 -8.29 -3.40
N PRO A 97 29.54 -8.88 -2.28
CA PRO A 97 28.65 -9.42 -1.26
C PRO A 97 27.61 -8.41 -0.77
N ALA A 98 26.42 -8.90 -0.43
CA ALA A 98 25.35 -8.07 0.12
C ALA A 98 25.83 -7.35 1.40
N GLY A 99 25.56 -6.05 1.49
CA GLY A 99 26.03 -5.21 2.60
C GLY A 99 27.32 -4.44 2.30
N THR A 100 28.04 -4.78 1.21
CA THR A 100 29.19 -3.99 0.75
C THR A 100 28.74 -2.58 0.37
N SER A 101 29.40 -1.57 0.95
CA SER A 101 29.16 -0.18 0.58
C SER A 101 29.85 0.13 -0.74
N ILE A 102 29.07 0.37 -1.80
CA ILE A 102 29.60 0.62 -3.15
C ILE A 102 29.91 2.10 -3.38
N LEU A 103 29.05 3.00 -2.87
CA LEU A 103 29.17 4.45 -3.09
C LEU A 103 29.34 5.23 -1.78
N ALA A 104 30.15 6.29 -1.83
CA ALA A 104 30.27 7.35 -0.83
C ALA A 104 29.97 8.72 -1.47
N GLN A 105 28.68 9.05 -1.63
CA GLN A 105 28.23 10.29 -2.27
C GLN A 105 28.16 11.45 -1.26
N PRO A 106 28.88 12.58 -1.44
CA PRO A 106 28.88 13.71 -0.52
C PRO A 106 27.49 14.34 -0.41
N ALA A 107 27.15 15.00 0.69
CA ALA A 107 25.81 15.57 0.93
C ALA A 107 25.34 16.53 -0.19
N ARG A 108 26.26 17.31 -0.75
CA ARG A 108 26.04 18.12 -1.96
C ARG A 108 26.84 17.53 -3.10
N LEU A 109 26.13 17.04 -4.13
CA LEU A 109 26.77 16.62 -5.37
C LEU A 109 27.06 17.85 -6.23
N ARG A 110 28.22 17.87 -6.88
CA ARG A 110 28.58 18.91 -7.84
C ARG A 110 28.03 18.53 -9.22
N PRO A 111 27.38 19.45 -9.95
CA PRO A 111 27.03 19.21 -11.35
C PRO A 111 28.31 18.91 -12.15
N PRO A 112 28.31 17.90 -13.03
CA PRO A 112 29.44 17.69 -13.94
C PRO A 112 29.60 18.88 -14.89
N ALA A 113 30.84 19.14 -15.31
CA ALA A 113 31.12 20.14 -16.34
C ALA A 113 30.65 19.64 -17.72
N ARG A 114 30.35 20.57 -18.62
CA ARG A 114 30.03 20.24 -20.00
C ARG A 114 31.25 19.58 -20.68
N PRO A 115 31.08 18.49 -21.45
CA PRO A 115 32.18 17.84 -22.14
C PRO A 115 32.92 18.79 -23.09
N VAL A 116 34.20 18.51 -23.36
CA VAL A 116 35.04 19.28 -24.29
C VAL A 116 34.44 19.29 -25.70
N SER A 117 33.81 18.19 -26.12
CA SER A 117 33.08 18.09 -27.38
C SER A 117 31.85 19.01 -27.46
N LYS A 118 31.50 19.70 -26.36
CA LYS A 118 30.27 20.48 -26.14
C LYS A 118 28.99 19.64 -26.23
N SER A 119 29.10 18.35 -26.48
CA SER A 119 27.99 17.42 -26.61
C SER A 119 27.87 16.56 -25.36
N TRP A 120 26.74 16.65 -24.68
CA TRP A 120 26.45 15.79 -23.53
C TRP A 120 26.33 14.30 -23.91
N TRP A 121 26.32 13.94 -25.20
CA TRP A 121 26.37 12.56 -25.68
C TRP A 121 27.65 11.83 -25.30
N ASP A 122 28.73 12.59 -25.24
CA ASP A 122 30.09 12.08 -25.00
C ASP A 122 30.45 12.13 -23.51
N HIS A 123 29.54 12.59 -22.66
CA HIS A 123 29.75 12.57 -21.21
C HIS A 123 29.71 11.14 -20.69
N THR A 124 30.86 10.64 -20.22
CA THR A 124 31.03 9.31 -19.62
C THR A 124 31.26 9.35 -18.11
N GLY A 125 31.27 10.54 -17.49
CA GLY A 125 31.47 10.70 -16.05
C GLY A 125 30.22 10.41 -15.22
N ALA A 126 30.17 11.00 -14.03
CA ALA A 126 29.04 10.84 -13.11
C ALA A 126 27.69 11.18 -13.75
N LEU A 127 26.69 10.36 -13.43
CA LEU A 127 25.32 10.52 -13.91
C LEU A 127 24.74 11.90 -13.56
N ALA A 128 24.11 12.53 -14.55
CA ALA A 128 23.40 13.79 -14.40
C ALA A 128 22.15 13.84 -15.27
N VAL A 129 21.13 14.56 -14.83
CA VAL A 129 20.00 14.95 -15.69
C VAL A 129 20.28 16.32 -16.26
N VAL A 130 20.27 16.42 -17.59
CA VAL A 130 20.55 17.66 -18.31
C VAL A 130 19.29 18.13 -19.03
N PHE A 131 19.06 19.44 -18.99
CA PHE A 131 18.07 20.13 -19.78
C PHE A 131 18.78 21.24 -20.57
N THR A 132 18.84 21.07 -21.89
CA THR A 132 19.57 21.96 -22.81
C THR A 132 18.64 22.95 -23.50
N GLY A 133 19.20 23.99 -24.11
CA GLY A 133 18.42 24.94 -24.93
C GLY A 133 17.73 26.05 -24.12
N LEU A 134 18.20 26.30 -22.91
CA LEU A 134 17.83 27.47 -22.13
C LEU A 134 18.69 28.68 -22.51
N PRO A 135 18.12 29.91 -22.48
CA PRO A 135 18.88 31.14 -22.74
C PRO A 135 20.08 31.34 -21.80
N ALA A 136 19.98 30.89 -20.55
CA ALA A 136 21.02 31.02 -19.53
C ALA A 136 22.06 29.87 -19.53
N GLY A 137 22.04 29.01 -20.56
CA GLY A 137 22.88 27.81 -20.63
C GLY A 137 22.21 26.56 -20.05
N ASP A 138 22.90 25.41 -20.18
CA ASP A 138 22.33 24.12 -19.82
C ASP A 138 22.05 24.01 -18.31
N LEU A 139 20.87 23.50 -17.96
CA LEU A 139 20.52 23.19 -16.58
C LEU A 139 20.94 21.75 -16.28
N VAL A 140 21.90 21.59 -15.38
CA VAL A 140 22.52 20.30 -15.05
C VAL A 140 22.22 19.92 -13.60
N PHE A 141 21.51 18.82 -13.42
CA PHE A 141 21.19 18.25 -12.13
C PHE A 141 22.04 17.01 -11.86
N PRO A 142 22.99 17.05 -10.90
CA PRO A 142 23.70 15.84 -10.52
C PRO A 142 22.73 14.83 -9.91
N VAL A 143 22.86 13.57 -10.33
CA VAL A 143 21.97 12.49 -9.86
C VAL A 143 22.55 11.88 -8.60
N ARG A 144 21.74 11.80 -7.53
CA ARG A 144 22.07 10.96 -6.38
C ARG A 144 21.47 9.57 -6.56
N LEU A 145 22.31 8.55 -6.57
CA LEU A 145 21.84 7.17 -6.58
C LEU A 145 21.48 6.69 -5.16
N PRO A 146 20.45 5.85 -4.99
CA PRO A 146 20.12 5.26 -3.70
C PRO A 146 21.28 4.39 -3.19
N SER A 147 21.62 4.56 -1.92
CA SER A 147 22.62 3.77 -1.20
C SER A 147 21.94 2.73 -0.31
N GLY A 148 22.50 1.52 -0.23
CA GLY A 148 22.03 0.46 0.67
C GLY A 148 22.32 -0.94 0.15
N ALA A 149 22.25 -1.94 1.03
CA ALA A 149 22.45 -3.34 0.66
C ALA A 149 21.47 -3.76 -0.45
N GLY A 150 21.97 -4.45 -1.48
CA GLY A 150 21.18 -4.93 -2.62
C GLY A 150 20.72 -3.87 -3.62
N GLN A 151 20.99 -2.58 -3.39
CA GLN A 151 20.60 -1.53 -4.34
C GLN A 151 21.45 -1.51 -5.60
N TRP A 152 22.70 -1.97 -5.53
CA TRP A 152 23.61 -1.83 -6.67
C TRP A 152 23.23 -2.71 -7.86
N ALA A 153 22.91 -3.98 -7.65
CA ALA A 153 22.42 -4.86 -8.71
C ALA A 153 21.13 -4.31 -9.37
N HIS A 154 20.25 -3.70 -8.56
CA HIS A 154 19.08 -2.98 -9.05
C HIS A 154 19.48 -1.77 -9.92
N LEU A 155 20.44 -0.96 -9.49
CA LEU A 155 20.95 0.17 -10.28
C LEU A 155 21.63 -0.28 -11.56
N ALA A 156 22.45 -1.33 -11.52
CA ALA A 156 23.09 -1.89 -12.70
C ALA A 156 22.07 -2.32 -13.76
N HIS A 157 20.98 -3.00 -13.36
CA HIS A 157 19.90 -3.39 -14.27
C HIS A 157 19.29 -2.21 -15.04
N PHE A 158 19.10 -1.07 -14.38
CA PHE A 158 18.44 0.11 -14.97
C PHE A 158 19.40 1.12 -15.61
N LEU A 159 20.67 1.18 -15.17
CA LEU A 159 21.59 2.27 -15.49
C LEU A 159 22.90 1.84 -16.14
N ALA A 160 23.25 0.55 -16.16
CA ALA A 160 24.49 0.11 -16.82
C ALA A 160 24.42 0.23 -18.34
N ASP A 161 23.23 0.02 -18.92
CA ASP A 161 22.99 0.12 -20.35
C ASP A 161 22.22 1.41 -20.67
N ARG A 162 22.84 2.30 -21.45
CA ARG A 162 22.24 3.57 -21.87
C ARG A 162 21.19 3.38 -22.98
N SER A 163 21.29 2.28 -23.74
CA SER A 163 20.44 2.04 -24.91
C SER A 163 18.97 1.82 -24.52
N ILE A 164 18.73 1.29 -23.33
CA ILE A 164 17.39 1.02 -22.79
C ILE A 164 16.71 2.25 -22.19
N TRP A 165 17.40 3.38 -22.02
CA TRP A 165 16.80 4.60 -21.46
C TRP A 165 15.82 5.24 -22.44
N HIS A 166 14.61 5.51 -21.94
CA HIS A 166 13.51 6.00 -22.78
C HIS A 166 13.09 7.44 -22.45
N LYS A 167 12.74 7.71 -21.20
CA LYS A 167 12.10 8.96 -20.80
C LYS A 167 12.43 9.28 -19.35
N ILE A 168 12.53 10.56 -19.01
CA ILE A 168 12.61 11.02 -17.62
C ILE A 168 11.45 11.94 -17.33
N ASP A 169 10.72 11.65 -16.27
CA ASP A 169 9.80 12.61 -15.66
C ASP A 169 10.43 13.19 -14.40
N LEU A 170 10.45 14.52 -14.26
CA LEU A 170 10.87 15.16 -13.03
C LEU A 170 9.70 15.23 -12.06
N VAL A 171 9.80 14.46 -10.98
CA VAL A 171 8.77 14.39 -9.95
C VAL A 171 9.29 15.08 -8.70
N ARG A 172 8.48 15.94 -8.09
CA ARG A 172 8.80 16.54 -6.79
C ARG A 172 7.88 16.03 -5.70
N VAL A 173 8.47 15.82 -4.54
CA VAL A 173 7.77 15.40 -3.32
C VAL A 173 8.09 16.41 -2.24
N GLY A 174 7.06 16.91 -1.56
CA GLY A 174 7.23 17.81 -0.44
C GLY A 174 8.11 17.16 0.63
N ASP A 175 9.24 17.78 0.92
CA ASP A 175 10.17 17.37 1.97
C ASP A 175 10.74 18.61 2.64
N ARG A 176 10.24 18.93 3.83
CA ARG A 176 10.69 20.08 4.60
C ARG A 176 12.15 20.01 5.04
N LYS A 177 12.78 18.83 4.98
CA LYS A 177 14.21 18.66 5.27
C LYS A 177 15.08 18.95 4.05
N ALA A 178 14.50 18.99 2.86
CA ALA A 178 15.20 19.35 1.65
C ALA A 178 15.28 20.88 1.50
N PRO A 179 16.36 21.42 0.90
CA PRO A 179 16.42 22.82 0.51
C PRO A 179 15.21 23.23 -0.33
N GLY A 180 14.59 24.37 -0.01
CA GLY A 180 13.37 24.83 -0.69
C GLY A 180 12.10 24.01 -0.39
N GLY A 181 12.15 23.02 0.52
CA GLY A 181 10.99 22.24 0.94
C GLY A 181 10.56 21.13 -0.03
N TRP A 182 11.38 20.83 -1.05
CA TRP A 182 11.09 19.84 -2.08
C TRP A 182 12.26 18.89 -2.31
N ARG A 183 11.96 17.60 -2.42
CA ARG A 183 12.87 16.61 -3.00
C ARG A 183 12.43 16.30 -4.42
N TYR A 184 13.38 16.33 -5.36
CA TYR A 184 13.16 16.00 -6.75
C TYR A 184 13.67 14.60 -7.06
N TYR A 185 12.93 13.87 -7.88
CA TYR A 185 13.23 12.54 -8.36
C TYR A 185 13.16 12.55 -9.88
N ALA A 186 14.17 11.98 -10.53
CA ALA A 186 14.13 11.69 -11.95
C ALA A 186 13.55 10.28 -12.12
N HIS A 187 12.29 10.19 -12.50
CA HIS A 187 11.65 8.91 -12.79
C HIS A 187 12.05 8.48 -14.20
N LEU A 188 13.03 7.58 -14.27
CA LEU A 188 13.52 7.02 -15.52
C LEU A 188 12.60 5.87 -15.96
N LEU A 189 12.01 6.01 -17.15
CA LEU A 189 11.38 4.92 -17.87
C LEU A 189 12.42 4.27 -18.79
N ILE A 190 12.36 2.95 -18.87
CA ILE A 190 13.25 2.14 -19.69
C ILE A 190 12.47 1.13 -20.56
N HIS A 191 13.11 0.62 -21.62
CA HIS A 191 12.54 -0.39 -22.54
C HIS A 191 12.82 -1.85 -22.14
N ARG A 192 13.07 -2.11 -20.85
CA ARG A 192 13.25 -3.47 -20.33
C ARG A 192 12.25 -3.71 -19.20
N GLY A 193 11.96 -4.98 -18.94
CA GLY A 193 11.19 -5.39 -17.76
C GLY A 193 11.82 -4.91 -16.44
N GLY A 194 11.00 -4.93 -15.39
CA GLY A 194 11.45 -4.58 -14.04
C GLY A 194 12.57 -5.49 -13.54
N TYR A 195 13.40 -4.98 -12.64
CA TYR A 195 14.45 -5.77 -12.00
C TYR A 195 13.87 -6.90 -11.14
N GLN A 196 14.48 -8.08 -11.24
CA GLN A 196 14.21 -9.21 -10.36
C GLN A 196 15.52 -9.61 -9.67
N SER A 197 15.50 -9.71 -8.34
CA SER A 197 16.66 -10.16 -7.59
C SER A 197 16.96 -11.65 -7.86
N PRO A 198 18.22 -12.11 -7.74
CA PRO A 198 18.56 -13.54 -7.84
C PRO A 198 17.66 -14.40 -6.94
N ALA A 199 17.51 -14.03 -5.66
CA ALA A 199 16.61 -14.73 -4.74
C ALA A 199 15.14 -14.78 -5.20
N THR A 200 14.65 -13.74 -5.90
CA THR A 200 13.31 -13.76 -6.50
C THR A 200 13.23 -14.76 -7.64
N ARG A 201 14.25 -14.80 -8.51
CA ARG A 201 14.31 -15.71 -9.66
C ARG A 201 14.40 -17.16 -9.18
N ASP A 202 15.30 -17.43 -8.23
CA ASP A 202 15.50 -18.77 -7.66
C ASP A 202 14.24 -19.25 -6.94
N ARG A 203 13.58 -18.38 -6.17
CA ARG A 203 12.29 -18.73 -5.55
C ARG A 203 11.22 -19.06 -6.59
N ARG A 204 11.19 -18.35 -7.73
CA ARG A 204 10.20 -18.59 -8.78
C ARG A 204 10.50 -19.82 -9.62
N SER A 205 11.77 -20.20 -9.78
CA SER A 205 12.14 -21.40 -10.55
C SER A 205 11.79 -22.71 -9.85
N VAL A 206 11.59 -22.68 -8.53
CA VAL A 206 11.22 -23.86 -7.72
C VAL A 206 9.75 -23.86 -7.28
N ILE A 207 8.91 -23.00 -7.86
CA ILE A 207 7.47 -23.02 -7.56
C ILE A 207 6.90 -24.38 -7.99
N PRO A 208 6.18 -25.09 -7.10
CA PRO A 208 5.62 -26.39 -7.42
C PRO A 208 4.56 -26.28 -8.52
N ALA A 209 4.80 -26.96 -9.64
CA ALA A 209 3.87 -27.03 -10.75
C ALA A 209 2.64 -27.90 -10.43
N GLY A 210 1.53 -27.66 -11.13
CA GLY A 210 0.35 -28.52 -11.07
C GLY A 210 -0.39 -28.53 -9.73
N ARG A 211 -0.11 -27.58 -8.83
CA ARG A 211 -0.89 -27.41 -7.59
C ARG A 211 -2.10 -26.52 -7.81
N ARG A 212 -3.21 -26.87 -7.18
CA ARG A 212 -4.38 -25.98 -7.02
C ARG A 212 -4.36 -25.42 -5.62
N ALA A 213 -4.50 -24.11 -5.48
CA ALA A 213 -4.56 -23.44 -4.19
C ALA A 213 -5.82 -22.59 -4.05
N GLY A 214 -6.36 -22.56 -2.85
CA GLY A 214 -7.49 -21.74 -2.46
C GLY A 214 -7.12 -20.89 -1.25
N VAL A 215 -7.65 -19.66 -1.21
CA VAL A 215 -7.36 -18.68 -0.18
C VAL A 215 -8.64 -18.11 0.41
N ASP A 216 -8.75 -18.15 1.75
CA ASP A 216 -9.70 -17.33 2.50
C ASP A 216 -8.96 -16.17 3.17
N ALA A 217 -9.16 -14.96 2.64
CA ALA A 217 -8.54 -13.75 3.15
C ALA A 217 -9.49 -13.04 4.12
N ASN A 218 -9.27 -13.16 5.43
CA ASN A 218 -10.11 -12.56 6.45
C ASN A 218 -9.56 -11.20 6.96
N VAL A 219 -10.25 -10.57 7.90
CA VAL A 219 -9.83 -9.27 8.47
C VAL A 219 -8.57 -9.35 9.34
N SER A 220 -8.24 -10.53 9.87
CA SER A 220 -7.16 -10.75 10.85
C SER A 220 -6.24 -11.93 10.52
N ASN A 221 -6.61 -12.76 9.56
CA ASN A 221 -5.85 -13.92 9.12
C ASN A 221 -6.01 -14.11 7.60
N LEU A 222 -5.18 -14.98 7.03
CA LEU A 222 -5.35 -15.50 5.68
C LEU A 222 -5.07 -17.00 5.75
N SER A 223 -6.06 -17.82 5.41
CA SER A 223 -5.90 -19.27 5.32
C SER A 223 -5.65 -19.66 3.87
N VAL A 224 -4.70 -20.56 3.65
CA VAL A 224 -4.36 -21.14 2.36
C VAL A 224 -4.51 -22.65 2.46
N ALA A 225 -5.10 -23.26 1.45
CA ALA A 225 -5.12 -24.71 1.28
C ALA A 225 -4.70 -25.03 -0.14
N SER A 226 -3.81 -26.01 -0.33
CA SER A 226 -3.43 -26.44 -1.67
C SER A 226 -3.08 -27.91 -1.73
N PHE A 227 -3.20 -28.50 -2.91
CA PHE A 227 -2.88 -29.90 -3.18
C PHE A 227 -2.34 -30.04 -4.61
N PRO A 228 -1.49 -31.05 -4.90
CA PRO A 228 -1.16 -31.43 -6.27
C PRO A 228 -2.41 -31.94 -6.99
N ALA A 229 -2.68 -31.49 -8.22
CA ALA A 229 -3.88 -31.88 -8.96
C ALA A 229 -3.99 -33.41 -9.16
N ALA A 230 -2.86 -34.11 -9.24
CA ALA A 230 -2.81 -35.56 -9.38
C ALA A 230 -2.97 -36.34 -8.05
N GLN A 231 -2.79 -35.68 -6.90
CA GLN A 231 -2.83 -36.31 -5.57
C GLN A 231 -3.59 -35.40 -4.58
N PRO A 232 -4.93 -35.26 -4.72
CA PRO A 232 -5.72 -34.38 -3.88
C PRO A 232 -5.63 -34.65 -2.37
N GLU A 233 -5.38 -35.90 -1.99
CA GLU A 233 -5.19 -36.34 -0.61
C GLU A 233 -3.97 -35.66 0.07
N HIS A 234 -2.99 -35.20 -0.71
CA HIS A 234 -1.81 -34.46 -0.22
C HIS A 234 -2.11 -32.97 -0.02
N LEU A 235 -3.05 -32.71 0.88
CA LEU A 235 -3.48 -31.37 1.27
C LEU A 235 -2.44 -30.69 2.17
N ALA A 236 -1.97 -29.52 1.75
CA ALA A 236 -1.17 -28.61 2.57
C ALA A 236 -2.03 -27.42 2.98
N VAL A 237 -2.12 -27.16 4.28
CA VAL A 237 -2.83 -26.01 4.85
C VAL A 237 -1.85 -25.09 5.53
N GLU A 238 -2.06 -23.79 5.39
CA GLU A 238 -1.32 -22.77 6.12
C GLU A 238 -2.25 -21.67 6.60
N GLN A 239 -2.05 -21.17 7.83
CA GLN A 239 -2.73 -19.99 8.33
C GLN A 239 -1.74 -18.87 8.66
N ILE A 240 -1.97 -17.72 8.05
CA ILE A 240 -1.12 -16.54 8.18
C ILE A 240 -1.79 -15.54 9.09
N VAL A 241 -1.15 -15.24 10.21
CA VAL A 241 -1.63 -14.27 11.20
C VAL A 241 -0.61 -13.16 11.43
N CYS A 242 -1.06 -12.06 12.04
CA CYS A 242 -0.13 -11.06 12.55
C CYS A 242 0.53 -11.56 13.85
N THR A 243 1.87 -11.64 13.85
CA THR A 243 2.62 -12.02 15.06
C THR A 243 2.45 -10.98 16.18
N ASP A 244 2.65 -11.38 17.43
CA ASP A 244 2.58 -10.46 18.58
C ASP A 244 3.53 -9.26 18.43
N ALA A 245 4.72 -9.49 17.89
CA ALA A 245 5.66 -8.42 17.58
C ALA A 245 5.09 -7.42 16.57
N GLN A 246 4.44 -7.91 15.51
CA GLN A 246 3.76 -7.07 14.51
C GLN A 246 2.57 -6.31 15.13
N GLN A 247 1.78 -6.96 15.98
CA GLN A 247 0.66 -6.32 16.68
C GLN A 247 1.16 -5.20 17.62
N LYS A 248 2.19 -5.46 18.44
CA LYS A 248 2.82 -4.46 19.31
C LYS A 248 3.43 -3.31 18.51
N ALA A 249 4.09 -3.59 17.39
CA ALA A 249 4.64 -2.56 16.51
C ALA A 249 3.54 -1.66 15.91
N ALA A 250 2.45 -2.27 15.44
CA ALA A 250 1.31 -1.56 14.88
C ALA A 250 0.56 -0.72 15.94
N ALA A 251 0.41 -1.23 17.17
CA ALA A 251 -0.17 -0.48 18.28
C ALA A 251 0.65 0.78 18.60
N ARG A 252 1.98 0.64 18.66
CA ARG A 252 2.92 1.78 18.83
C ARG A 252 2.83 2.77 17.67
N ALA A 253 2.76 2.30 16.43
CA ALA A 253 2.58 3.16 15.26
C ALA A 253 1.24 3.92 15.32
N ALA A 254 0.14 3.24 15.65
CA ALA A 254 -1.17 3.85 15.81
C ALA A 254 -1.23 4.88 16.95
N GLN A 255 -0.51 4.65 18.06
CA GLN A 255 -0.35 5.64 19.12
C GLN A 255 0.38 6.89 18.63
N ARG A 256 1.50 6.72 17.91
CA ARG A 256 2.26 7.83 17.31
C ARG A 256 1.42 8.63 16.33
N THR A 257 0.67 7.96 15.45
CA THR A 257 -0.26 8.59 14.51
C THR A 257 -1.36 9.38 15.22
N ARG A 258 -1.98 8.83 16.28
CA ARG A 258 -2.96 9.56 17.09
C ARG A 258 -2.35 10.77 17.79
N ALA A 259 -1.14 10.66 18.33
CA ALA A 259 -0.46 11.77 18.99
C ALA A 259 -0.17 12.92 18.01
N ARG A 260 0.24 12.61 16.78
CA ARG A 260 0.46 13.59 15.70
C ARG A 260 -0.83 14.25 15.25
N GLN A 261 -1.90 13.48 15.04
CA GLN A 261 -3.20 14.04 14.72
C GLN A 261 -3.66 15.01 15.81
N LYS A 262 -3.56 14.62 17.08
CA LYS A 262 -3.84 15.52 18.22
C LYS A 262 -2.94 16.75 18.25
N ALA A 263 -1.69 16.66 17.81
CA ALA A 263 -0.78 17.81 17.71
C ALA A 263 -1.22 18.76 16.59
N LEU A 264 -1.64 18.25 15.43
CA LEU A 264 -2.23 19.02 14.34
C LEU A 264 -3.50 19.73 14.79
N ASP A 265 -4.43 19.00 15.41
CA ASP A 265 -5.70 19.57 15.88
C ASP A 265 -5.48 20.65 16.94
N ARG A 266 -4.55 20.44 17.89
CA ARG A 266 -4.16 21.47 18.87
C ARG A 266 -3.55 22.69 18.19
N SER A 267 -2.60 22.50 17.27
CA SER A 267 -1.95 23.62 16.59
C SER A 267 -2.95 24.46 15.79
N ARG A 268 -3.92 23.81 15.14
CA ARG A 268 -5.01 24.48 14.43
C ARG A 268 -5.90 25.29 15.38
N ARG A 269 -6.36 24.68 16.48
CA ARG A 269 -7.19 25.36 17.49
C ARG A 269 -6.51 26.56 18.11
N ASN A 270 -5.21 26.46 18.39
CA ASN A 270 -4.44 27.58 18.93
C ASN A 270 -4.37 28.81 18.01
N THR A 271 -4.46 28.60 16.69
CA THR A 271 -4.39 29.71 15.71
C THR A 271 -5.79 30.22 15.33
N ASN A 272 -6.84 29.53 15.77
CA ASN A 272 -8.23 29.81 15.40
C ASN A 272 -9.11 29.72 16.65
N THR A 273 -8.69 30.33 17.76
CA THR A 273 -9.31 30.12 19.08
C THR A 273 -10.77 30.57 19.13
N ASP A 274 -11.10 31.60 18.37
CA ASP A 274 -12.43 32.19 18.20
C ASP A 274 -13.48 31.21 17.65
N GLN A 275 -13.05 30.13 17.00
CA GLN A 275 -13.92 29.17 16.34
C GLN A 275 -14.27 27.94 17.19
N TYR A 276 -13.80 27.89 18.44
CA TYR A 276 -13.96 26.73 19.31
C TYR A 276 -14.39 27.13 20.71
N ASP A 277 -15.27 26.33 21.30
CA ASP A 277 -15.66 26.52 22.68
C ASP A 277 -14.56 26.07 23.65
N PRO A 278 -14.50 26.67 24.86
CA PRO A 278 -13.76 26.09 25.95
C PRO A 278 -14.27 24.68 26.27
N SER A 279 -13.37 23.77 26.64
CA SER A 279 -13.77 22.46 27.18
C SER A 279 -14.54 22.62 28.49
N VAL A 280 -15.35 21.62 28.85
CA VAL A 280 -16.06 21.56 30.15
C VAL A 280 -15.13 21.85 31.33
N ARG A 281 -13.89 21.34 31.30
CA ARG A 281 -12.89 21.61 32.35
C ARG A 281 -12.43 23.07 32.37
N GLN A 282 -12.27 23.70 31.21
CA GLN A 282 -11.92 25.10 31.09
C GLN A 282 -13.08 26.01 31.55
N GLN A 283 -14.31 25.68 31.20
CA GLN A 283 -15.52 26.39 31.67
C GLN A 283 -15.64 26.32 33.20
N LYS A 284 -15.58 25.10 33.78
CA LYS A 284 -15.62 24.92 35.25
C LYS A 284 -14.49 25.68 35.96
N ARG A 285 -13.30 25.74 35.35
CA ARG A 285 -12.18 26.53 35.89
C ARG A 285 -12.47 28.02 35.84
N ALA A 286 -13.04 28.53 34.75
CA ALA A 286 -13.43 29.94 34.63
C ALA A 286 -14.50 30.30 35.67
N GLN A 287 -15.53 29.48 35.83
CA GLN A 287 -16.59 29.64 36.85
C GLN A 287 -16.01 29.70 38.27
N ARG A 288 -15.12 28.77 38.64
CA ARG A 288 -14.46 28.78 39.96
C ARG A 288 -13.59 30.02 40.20
N ARG A 289 -13.01 30.61 39.16
CA ARG A 289 -12.24 31.85 39.28
C ARG A 289 -13.15 33.05 39.46
N ALA A 290 -14.22 33.13 38.68
CA ALA A 290 -15.23 34.17 38.78
C ALA A 290 -15.88 34.18 40.19
N ALA A 291 -16.25 33.01 40.72
CA ALA A 291 -16.77 32.88 42.08
C ALA A 291 -15.79 33.33 43.18
N LYS A 292 -14.49 33.41 42.87
CA LYS A 292 -13.44 33.91 43.77
C LYS A 292 -12.99 35.34 43.42
N ALA A 293 -13.72 36.05 42.56
CA ALA A 293 -13.36 37.37 42.03
C ALA A 293 -11.93 37.44 41.42
N LEU A 294 -11.41 36.31 40.93
CA LEU A 294 -10.10 36.24 40.30
C LEU A 294 -10.20 36.60 38.81
N PRO A 295 -9.19 37.30 38.23
CA PRO A 295 -9.23 37.71 36.83
C PRO A 295 -9.36 36.51 35.88
N ALA A 296 -10.11 36.72 34.79
CA ALA A 296 -10.29 35.73 33.73
C ALA A 296 -8.94 35.37 33.10
N ARG A 297 -8.68 34.08 32.91
CA ARG A 297 -7.45 33.61 32.25
C ARG A 297 -7.74 33.38 30.77
N GLN A 298 -6.92 33.97 29.92
CA GLN A 298 -7.00 33.76 28.47
C GLN A 298 -6.81 32.28 28.13
N ILE A 299 -7.67 31.76 27.24
CA ILE A 299 -7.63 30.38 26.76
C ILE A 299 -6.92 30.35 25.41
N THR A 300 -5.67 29.93 25.40
CA THR A 300 -4.84 29.87 24.17
C THR A 300 -5.00 28.56 23.38
N ASN A 301 -5.70 27.57 23.94
CA ASN A 301 -6.00 26.29 23.29
C ASN A 301 -7.39 25.80 23.75
N PRO A 302 -8.46 26.24 23.09
CA PRO A 302 -9.81 25.80 23.43
C PRO A 302 -9.95 24.29 23.19
N GLY A 303 -10.37 23.57 24.24
CA GLY A 303 -10.48 22.13 24.21
C GLY A 303 -11.84 21.59 23.75
N GLY A 304 -12.83 22.47 23.57
CA GLY A 304 -14.21 22.13 23.25
C GLY A 304 -14.48 21.91 21.77
N ALA A 305 -15.77 21.84 21.44
CA ALA A 305 -16.25 21.64 20.07
C ALA A 305 -15.98 22.88 19.21
N ARG A 306 -15.90 22.68 17.90
CA ARG A 306 -15.89 23.78 16.95
C ARG A 306 -17.31 24.36 16.85
N HIS A 307 -17.43 25.66 16.68
CA HIS A 307 -18.72 26.27 16.39
C HIS A 307 -19.27 25.76 15.05
N ALA A 308 -20.46 25.18 15.12
CA ALA A 308 -21.15 24.55 14.00
C ALA A 308 -22.64 24.87 14.08
N ARG A 309 -23.29 24.84 12.92
CA ARG A 309 -24.76 24.91 12.84
C ARG A 309 -25.38 23.66 13.45
N ALA A 310 -26.70 23.67 13.65
CA ALA A 310 -27.45 22.55 14.20
C ALA A 310 -27.34 21.24 13.37
N ASP A 311 -27.02 21.34 12.07
CA ASP A 311 -26.77 20.20 11.18
C ASP A 311 -25.34 19.63 11.29
N GLY A 312 -24.51 20.19 12.17
CA GLY A 312 -23.11 19.78 12.38
C GLY A 312 -22.12 20.36 11.37
N VAL A 313 -22.56 21.21 10.45
CA VAL A 313 -21.67 21.89 9.50
C VAL A 313 -20.93 23.03 10.21
N PRO A 314 -19.59 23.09 10.15
CA PRO A 314 -18.81 24.18 10.74
C PRO A 314 -19.27 25.56 10.24
N LEU A 315 -19.40 26.54 11.15
CA LEU A 315 -19.74 27.92 10.77
C LEU A 315 -18.70 28.53 9.82
N ARG A 316 -17.44 28.16 10.02
CA ARG A 316 -16.33 28.45 9.12
C ARG A 316 -15.72 27.15 8.62
N ALA A 317 -15.48 27.04 7.32
CA ALA A 317 -14.90 25.83 6.75
C ALA A 317 -13.39 25.73 7.10
N TYR A 318 -12.89 24.52 7.35
CA TYR A 318 -11.47 24.24 7.68
C TYR A 318 -10.44 24.78 6.68
N ARG A 319 -10.84 25.01 5.42
CA ARG A 319 -9.96 25.57 4.38
C ARG A 319 -9.66 27.05 4.58
N HIS A 320 -10.46 27.76 5.39
CA HIS A 320 -10.28 29.17 5.73
C HIS A 320 -9.63 29.37 7.10
N ASP A 321 -9.13 28.30 7.72
CA ASP A 321 -8.39 28.36 8.98
C ASP A 321 -7.04 29.02 8.74
N GLU A 322 -6.60 29.84 9.69
CA GLU A 322 -5.21 30.28 9.74
C GLU A 322 -4.32 29.12 10.22
N LEU A 323 -3.24 28.83 9.50
CA LEU A 323 -2.39 27.67 9.78
C LEU A 323 -0.97 28.11 10.11
N SER A 324 -0.57 27.92 11.37
CA SER A 324 0.79 28.22 11.80
C SER A 324 1.86 27.40 11.05
N GLN A 325 3.09 27.93 10.99
CA GLN A 325 4.24 27.21 10.41
C GLN A 325 4.46 25.83 11.05
N ARG A 326 4.23 25.73 12.36
CA ARG A 326 4.31 24.44 13.08
C ARG A 326 3.27 23.44 12.60
N TYR A 327 2.03 23.87 12.34
CA TYR A 327 0.98 23.02 11.79
C TYR A 327 1.41 22.46 10.43
N GLN A 328 1.89 23.34 9.54
CA GLN A 328 2.32 22.96 8.19
C GLN A 328 3.47 21.93 8.25
N ARG A 329 4.50 22.18 9.06
CA ARG A 329 5.62 21.23 9.27
C ARG A 329 5.14 19.86 9.78
N THR A 330 4.27 19.86 10.80
CA THR A 330 3.74 18.62 11.38
C THR A 330 2.91 17.84 10.36
N ARG A 331 2.17 18.54 9.49
CA ARG A 331 1.34 17.93 8.44
C ARG A 331 2.21 17.28 7.37
N CYS A 332 3.29 17.95 6.95
CA CYS A 332 4.26 17.38 6.02
C CYS A 332 4.90 16.10 6.60
N ASP A 333 5.35 16.12 7.86
CA ASP A 333 5.91 14.94 8.53
C ASP A 333 4.88 13.81 8.63
N HIS A 334 3.64 14.15 8.97
CA HIS A 334 2.57 13.17 9.06
C HIS A 334 2.29 12.48 7.72
N ALA A 335 2.29 13.24 6.62
CA ALA A 335 2.09 12.70 5.27
C ALA A 335 3.27 11.82 4.82
N ALA A 336 4.51 12.24 5.10
CA ALA A 336 5.70 11.44 4.81
C ALA A 336 5.67 10.09 5.57
N ASP A 337 5.27 10.11 6.84
CA ASP A 337 5.18 8.91 7.66
C ASP A 337 4.05 7.98 7.20
N ALA A 338 2.88 8.52 6.87
CA ALA A 338 1.79 7.74 6.31
C ALA A 338 2.19 7.04 5.00
N ARG A 339 2.98 7.71 4.15
CA ARG A 339 3.54 7.11 2.93
C ARG A 339 4.50 5.97 3.26
N ARG A 340 5.41 6.17 4.21
CA ARG A 340 6.34 5.12 4.68
C ARG A 340 5.60 3.90 5.23
N ASP A 341 4.58 4.12 6.06
CA ASP A 341 3.75 3.05 6.61
C ASP A 341 3.01 2.28 5.50
N SER A 342 2.51 2.98 4.48
CA SER A 342 1.87 2.36 3.32
C SER A 342 2.85 1.49 2.52
N GLN A 343 4.06 1.98 2.25
CA GLN A 343 5.09 1.23 1.54
C GLN A 343 5.52 -0.02 2.32
N ALA A 344 5.67 0.09 3.65
CA ALA A 344 5.99 -1.05 4.50
C ALA A 344 4.90 -2.14 4.44
N LYS A 345 3.62 -1.76 4.37
CA LYS A 345 2.50 -2.71 4.18
C LYS A 345 2.54 -3.39 2.81
N GLN A 346 2.84 -2.65 1.74
CA GLN A 346 3.00 -3.23 0.41
C GLN A 346 4.16 -4.23 0.38
N ALA A 347 5.31 -3.88 0.96
CA ALA A 347 6.46 -4.78 1.04
C ALA A 347 6.16 -6.06 1.83
N ARG A 348 5.50 -5.93 2.99
CA ARG A 348 5.04 -7.11 3.75
C ARG A 348 4.07 -7.97 2.91
N ALA A 349 3.12 -7.34 2.23
CA ALA A 349 2.15 -8.07 1.41
C ALA A 349 2.83 -8.84 0.27
N ALA A 350 3.80 -8.21 -0.42
CA ALA A 350 4.61 -8.85 -1.45
C ALA A 350 5.43 -10.02 -0.90
N GLN A 351 6.05 -9.88 0.28
CA GLN A 351 6.80 -10.98 0.92
C GLN A 351 5.90 -12.16 1.29
N VAL A 352 4.71 -11.88 1.84
CA VAL A 352 3.74 -12.92 2.19
C VAL A 352 3.23 -13.63 0.93
N ALA A 353 2.86 -12.87 -0.11
CA ALA A 353 2.44 -13.43 -1.39
C ALA A 353 3.52 -14.31 -2.03
N ALA A 354 4.76 -13.81 -2.06
CA ALA A 354 5.93 -14.54 -2.52
C ALA A 354 6.12 -15.89 -1.82
N ARG A 355 5.93 -15.91 -0.49
CA ARG A 355 6.03 -17.13 0.31
C ARG A 355 4.88 -18.10 0.05
N ILE A 356 3.65 -17.59 -0.04
CA ILE A 356 2.47 -18.41 -0.36
C ILE A 356 2.65 -19.07 -1.73
N VAL A 357 3.00 -18.30 -2.76
CA VAL A 357 3.15 -18.84 -4.12
C VAL A 357 4.28 -19.87 -4.19
N ALA A 358 5.39 -19.63 -3.49
CA ALA A 358 6.49 -20.59 -3.42
C ALA A 358 6.09 -21.92 -2.76
N ALA A 359 5.25 -21.90 -1.72
CA ALA A 359 4.84 -23.10 -0.99
C ALA A 359 3.62 -23.81 -1.62
N HIS A 360 2.65 -23.04 -2.10
CA HIS A 360 1.33 -23.57 -2.47
C HIS A 360 1.10 -23.65 -3.99
N GLY A 361 1.98 -23.06 -4.80
CA GLY A 361 1.82 -22.95 -6.25
C GLY A 361 1.29 -21.57 -6.68
N ASN A 362 1.35 -21.31 -7.98
CA ASN A 362 0.98 -20.03 -8.60
C ASN A 362 -0.43 -20.04 -9.24
N THR A 363 -1.21 -21.10 -9.05
CA THR A 363 -2.62 -21.17 -9.46
C THR A 363 -3.51 -21.06 -8.23
N ILE A 364 -4.01 -19.85 -7.97
CA ILE A 364 -4.69 -19.50 -6.72
C ILE A 364 -6.11 -19.01 -7.00
N THR A 365 -7.08 -19.51 -6.23
CA THR A 365 -8.46 -19.00 -6.21
C THR A 365 -8.75 -18.31 -4.87
N VAL A 366 -9.38 -17.14 -4.91
CA VAL A 366 -9.86 -16.39 -3.73
C VAL A 366 -11.35 -16.07 -3.87
N GLU A 367 -12.05 -15.83 -2.77
CA GLU A 367 -13.40 -15.26 -2.82
C GLU A 367 -13.40 -13.85 -3.43
N ASP A 368 -14.39 -13.57 -4.29
CA ASP A 368 -14.68 -12.24 -4.78
C ASP A 368 -15.39 -11.39 -3.72
N CYS A 369 -14.61 -10.95 -2.74
CA CYS A 369 -15.06 -10.12 -1.65
C CYS A 369 -14.84 -8.62 -1.93
N ARG A 370 -15.88 -7.81 -1.68
CA ARG A 370 -15.77 -6.34 -1.74
C ARG A 370 -15.05 -5.79 -0.51
N ILE A 371 -13.72 -5.74 -0.54
CA ILE A 371 -12.87 -5.25 0.55
C ILE A 371 -13.23 -3.81 1.00
N SER A 372 -13.78 -2.97 0.10
CA SER A 372 -14.29 -1.63 0.45
C SER A 372 -15.44 -1.68 1.47
N THR A 373 -16.31 -2.68 1.37
CA THR A 373 -17.38 -2.93 2.34
C THR A 373 -16.78 -3.30 3.70
N TRP A 374 -15.72 -4.09 3.70
CA TRP A 374 -15.03 -4.50 4.92
C TRP A 374 -14.32 -3.33 5.61
N ALA A 375 -13.64 -2.48 4.83
CA ALA A 375 -13.04 -1.26 5.36
C ALA A 375 -14.08 -0.35 6.05
N ARG A 376 -15.32 -0.31 5.55
CA ARG A 376 -16.41 0.46 6.18
C ARG A 376 -16.92 -0.16 7.48
N LEU A 377 -16.99 -1.49 7.56
CA LEU A 377 -17.50 -2.22 8.73
C LEU A 377 -16.46 -2.29 9.86
N TRP A 378 -15.23 -2.67 9.54
CA TRP A 378 -14.16 -2.92 10.53
C TRP A 378 -13.18 -1.75 10.70
N GLY A 379 -13.23 -0.75 9.81
CA GLY A 379 -12.48 0.49 9.93
C GLY A 379 -10.97 0.27 10.09
N LYS A 380 -10.38 0.87 11.13
CA LYS A 380 -8.93 0.80 11.39
C LYS A 380 -8.45 -0.60 11.81
N ARG A 381 -9.34 -1.52 12.17
CA ARG A 381 -8.98 -2.86 12.61
C ARG A 381 -8.44 -3.72 11.45
N ILE A 382 -8.96 -3.50 10.24
CA ILE A 382 -8.50 -4.19 9.03
C ILE A 382 -7.13 -3.68 8.56
N ALA A 383 -6.72 -2.49 8.99
CA ALA A 383 -5.56 -1.78 8.46
C ALA A 383 -4.22 -2.41 8.87
N LEU A 384 -4.22 -3.25 9.92
CA LEU A 384 -3.03 -3.99 10.32
C LEU A 384 -2.76 -5.14 9.36
N PHE A 385 -3.75 -6.01 9.17
CA PHE A 385 -3.60 -7.17 8.29
C PHE A 385 -3.61 -6.79 6.81
N SER A 386 -4.44 -5.81 6.42
CA SER A 386 -4.57 -5.28 5.06
C SER A 386 -4.85 -6.37 4.00
N PRO A 387 -5.92 -7.16 4.14
CA PRO A 387 -6.22 -8.30 3.26
C PRO A 387 -6.34 -7.89 1.79
N GLY A 388 -6.89 -6.70 1.48
CA GLY A 388 -6.92 -6.21 0.10
C GLY A 388 -5.52 -6.06 -0.52
N MET A 389 -4.54 -5.56 0.24
CA MET A 389 -3.17 -5.44 -0.25
C MET A 389 -2.50 -6.81 -0.41
N LEU A 390 -2.81 -7.77 0.46
CA LEU A 390 -2.34 -9.14 0.36
C LEU A 390 -2.90 -9.86 -0.86
N VAL A 391 -4.21 -9.75 -1.10
CA VAL A 391 -4.88 -10.31 -2.27
C VAL A 391 -4.33 -9.71 -3.57
N THR A 392 -4.14 -8.39 -3.62
CA THR A 392 -3.49 -7.75 -4.78
C THR A 392 -2.06 -8.23 -4.98
N ALA A 393 -1.27 -8.35 -3.90
CA ALA A 393 0.11 -8.84 -4.00
C ALA A 393 0.17 -10.31 -4.45
N LEU A 394 -0.77 -11.15 -4.01
CA LEU A 394 -0.92 -12.53 -4.46
C LEU A 394 -1.21 -12.61 -5.96
N GLN A 395 -2.17 -11.82 -6.44
CA GLN A 395 -2.47 -11.72 -7.86
C GLN A 395 -1.22 -11.35 -8.66
N THR A 396 -0.52 -10.27 -8.28
CA THR A 396 0.70 -9.84 -8.96
C THR A 396 1.79 -10.90 -8.94
N GLU A 397 1.97 -11.65 -7.84
CA GLU A 397 2.98 -12.70 -7.77
C GLU A 397 2.62 -13.93 -8.62
N CYS A 398 1.33 -14.31 -8.69
CA CYS A 398 0.87 -15.38 -9.58
C CYS A 398 1.14 -15.01 -11.04
N GLU A 399 0.69 -13.82 -11.49
CA GLU A 399 0.93 -13.31 -12.85
C GLU A 399 2.43 -13.25 -13.17
N ALA A 400 3.24 -12.69 -12.25
CA ALA A 400 4.67 -12.53 -12.44
C ALA A 400 5.47 -13.86 -12.39
N SER A 401 4.85 -14.95 -11.96
CA SER A 401 5.39 -16.31 -12.01
C SER A 401 4.73 -17.18 -13.09
N GLY A 402 3.96 -16.58 -14.00
CA GLY A 402 3.30 -17.30 -15.11
C GLY A 402 2.10 -18.13 -14.68
N GLY A 403 1.60 -17.93 -13.47
CA GLY A 403 0.43 -18.62 -12.91
C GLY A 403 -0.88 -17.90 -13.18
N GLN A 404 -1.92 -18.33 -12.45
CA GLN A 404 -3.29 -17.86 -12.62
C GLN A 404 -3.88 -17.43 -11.27
N PHE A 405 -4.68 -16.37 -11.29
CA PHE A 405 -5.34 -15.85 -10.09
C PHE A 405 -6.84 -15.66 -10.35
N TYR A 406 -7.66 -16.48 -9.70
CA TYR A 406 -9.10 -16.51 -9.92
C TYR A 406 -9.89 -15.90 -8.76
N ARG A 407 -11.06 -15.34 -9.09
CA ARG A 407 -12.00 -14.78 -8.12
C ARG A 407 -13.33 -15.52 -8.18
N ALA A 408 -13.66 -16.24 -7.12
CA ALA A 408 -14.90 -17.03 -7.03
C ALA A 408 -16.04 -16.20 -6.42
N GLY A 409 -17.19 -16.15 -7.09
CA GLY A 409 -18.36 -15.41 -6.61
C GLY A 409 -18.93 -15.98 -5.30
N THR A 410 -19.00 -15.14 -4.27
CA THR A 410 -19.42 -15.52 -2.90
C THR A 410 -20.83 -16.09 -2.82
N HIS A 411 -21.75 -15.62 -3.68
CA HIS A 411 -23.13 -16.12 -3.72
C HIS A 411 -23.25 -17.50 -4.37
N ALA A 412 -22.45 -17.77 -5.39
CA ALA A 412 -22.51 -19.00 -6.16
C ALA A 412 -21.87 -20.18 -5.41
N THR A 413 -20.76 -19.92 -4.71
CA THR A 413 -20.00 -20.96 -4.00
C THR A 413 -20.36 -21.05 -2.52
N ALA A 414 -20.69 -19.93 -1.86
CA ALA A 414 -21.03 -19.85 -0.44
C ALA A 414 -20.09 -20.68 0.47
N MET A 415 -18.78 -20.60 0.22
CA MET A 415 -17.77 -21.51 0.80
C MET A 415 -17.70 -21.42 2.33
N SER A 416 -17.90 -20.23 2.89
CA SER A 416 -18.00 -20.04 4.33
C SER A 416 -19.18 -20.77 5.01
N GLN A 417 -20.14 -21.28 4.24
CA GLN A 417 -21.37 -21.94 4.71
C GLN A 417 -21.49 -23.40 4.24
N HIS A 418 -20.57 -23.90 3.42
CA HIS A 418 -20.58 -25.29 2.96
C HIS A 418 -19.44 -26.09 3.60
N CYS A 419 -19.63 -27.40 3.66
CA CYS A 419 -18.61 -28.38 4.02
C CYS A 419 -17.99 -28.99 2.76
N LEU A 420 -16.78 -29.55 2.90
CA LEU A 420 -16.13 -30.36 1.86
C LEU A 420 -17.01 -31.52 1.36
N CYS A 421 -17.94 -32.03 2.18
CA CYS A 421 -18.90 -33.06 1.77
C CYS A 421 -20.13 -32.52 1.02
N GLY A 422 -20.20 -31.22 0.71
CA GLY A 422 -21.34 -30.59 0.05
C GLY A 422 -22.50 -30.21 0.97
N ALA A 423 -22.50 -30.62 2.23
CA ALA A 423 -23.53 -30.23 3.17
C ALA A 423 -23.44 -28.72 3.48
N ARG A 424 -24.59 -28.05 3.48
CA ARG A 424 -24.69 -26.67 3.95
C ARG A 424 -24.77 -26.64 5.48
N VAL A 425 -23.87 -25.90 6.10
CA VAL A 425 -23.76 -25.69 7.54
C VAL A 425 -23.92 -24.19 7.81
N PRO A 426 -25.14 -23.69 8.08
CA PRO A 426 -25.38 -22.28 8.36
C PRO A 426 -24.58 -21.82 9.59
N LYS A 427 -23.78 -20.76 9.43
CA LYS A 427 -22.87 -20.23 10.44
C LYS A 427 -22.86 -18.70 10.43
N ALA A 428 -22.90 -18.09 11.61
CA ALA A 428 -22.67 -16.65 11.74
C ALA A 428 -21.19 -16.30 11.53
N LEU A 429 -20.88 -15.05 11.18
CA LEU A 429 -19.50 -14.58 10.97
C LEU A 429 -18.61 -14.76 12.22
N ALA A 430 -19.18 -14.68 13.42
CA ALA A 430 -18.47 -14.87 14.68
C ALA A 430 -18.10 -16.35 14.94
N GLN A 431 -18.80 -17.30 14.33
CA GLN A 431 -18.49 -18.71 14.46
C GLN A 431 -17.29 -19.05 13.56
N ARG A 432 -16.15 -19.34 14.19
CA ARG A 432 -14.86 -19.59 13.54
C ARG A 432 -14.51 -21.06 13.37
N ILE A 433 -15.30 -21.95 13.98
CA ILE A 433 -15.18 -23.39 13.83
C ILE A 433 -16.27 -23.88 12.88
N HIS A 434 -15.87 -24.71 11.92
CA HIS A 434 -16.75 -25.50 11.08
C HIS A 434 -16.95 -26.84 11.76
N ASP A 435 -18.21 -27.19 12.00
CA ASP A 435 -18.61 -28.48 12.56
C ASP A 435 -19.73 -29.03 11.67
N CYS A 436 -19.46 -30.14 10.98
CA CYS A 436 -20.40 -30.74 10.04
C CYS A 436 -21.06 -31.99 10.62
N SER A 437 -22.33 -31.91 10.98
CA SER A 437 -23.11 -33.06 11.47
C SER A 437 -23.29 -34.19 10.46
N ARG A 438 -23.10 -33.93 9.16
CA ARG A 438 -23.29 -34.92 8.08
C ARG A 438 -22.06 -35.81 7.87
N CYS A 439 -20.86 -35.27 8.03
CA CYS A 439 -19.62 -36.00 7.75
C CYS A 439 -18.60 -35.95 8.89
N GLY A 440 -18.95 -35.35 10.03
CA GLY A 440 -18.10 -35.25 11.21
C GLY A 440 -16.93 -34.27 11.11
N LEU A 441 -16.77 -33.53 10.01
CA LEU A 441 -15.63 -32.63 9.84
C LEU A 441 -15.66 -31.51 10.87
N HIS A 442 -14.60 -31.42 11.68
CA HIS A 442 -14.42 -30.40 12.70
C HIS A 442 -13.10 -29.63 12.48
N ALA A 443 -13.17 -28.42 11.93
CA ALA A 443 -11.97 -27.66 11.55
C ALA A 443 -12.17 -26.14 11.65
N ALA A 444 -11.10 -25.36 11.54
CA ALA A 444 -11.22 -23.91 11.39
C ALA A 444 -12.03 -23.57 10.12
N ARG A 445 -13.04 -22.70 10.26
CA ARG A 445 -13.93 -22.30 9.16
C ARG A 445 -13.15 -21.74 7.98
N ASP A 446 -12.19 -20.86 8.26
CA ASP A 446 -11.40 -20.17 7.24
C ASP A 446 -10.53 -21.19 6.46
N THR A 447 -10.07 -22.27 7.11
CA THR A 447 -9.39 -23.41 6.46
C THR A 447 -10.33 -24.20 5.55
N VAL A 448 -11.55 -24.51 6.00
CA VAL A 448 -12.55 -25.20 5.17
C VAL A 448 -12.92 -24.35 3.95
N SER A 449 -13.10 -23.04 4.13
CA SER A 449 -13.34 -22.11 3.02
C SER A 449 -12.19 -22.09 2.02
N ALA A 450 -10.94 -22.06 2.49
CA ALA A 450 -9.76 -22.09 1.64
C ALA A 450 -9.65 -23.42 0.86
N ALA A 451 -9.96 -24.56 1.50
CA ALA A 451 -9.97 -25.86 0.83
C ALA A 451 -11.07 -25.94 -0.24
N LEU A 452 -12.28 -25.43 0.05
CA LEU A 452 -13.35 -25.31 -0.95
C LEU A 452 -12.95 -24.42 -2.11
N ALA A 453 -12.25 -23.31 -1.85
CA ALA A 453 -11.76 -22.40 -2.87
C ALA A 453 -10.75 -23.08 -3.83
N ALA A 454 -9.94 -24.01 -3.31
CA ALA A 454 -9.01 -24.79 -4.12
C ALA A 454 -9.71 -25.77 -5.09
N CYS A 455 -10.96 -26.14 -4.78
CA CYS A 455 -11.82 -27.01 -5.59
C CYS A 455 -12.79 -26.24 -6.51
N VAL A 456 -12.67 -24.92 -6.62
CA VAL A 456 -13.56 -24.15 -7.50
C VAL A 456 -13.14 -24.33 -8.96
N GLU A 457 -14.14 -24.50 -9.81
CA GLU A 457 -14.05 -24.50 -11.26
C GLU A 457 -14.89 -23.35 -11.83
N PHE A 458 -14.50 -22.90 -13.02
CA PHE A 458 -15.10 -21.77 -13.71
C PHE A 458 -15.52 -22.20 -15.11
N ALA A 459 -16.76 -21.90 -15.50
CA ALA A 459 -17.14 -21.99 -16.90
C ALA A 459 -16.53 -20.81 -17.70
N ASP A 460 -16.41 -19.66 -17.05
CA ASP A 460 -15.72 -18.46 -17.56
C ASP A 460 -14.81 -17.92 -16.44
N PRO A 461 -13.47 -18.01 -16.57
CA PRO A 461 -12.53 -17.51 -15.58
C PRO A 461 -12.62 -16.00 -15.29
N ASP A 462 -13.17 -15.21 -16.23
CA ASP A 462 -13.31 -13.75 -16.10
C ASP A 462 -14.65 -13.34 -15.46
N ASP A 463 -15.60 -14.27 -15.32
CA ASP A 463 -16.88 -14.04 -14.61
C ASP A 463 -16.96 -14.84 -13.30
N PRO A 464 -16.74 -14.18 -12.14
CA PRO A 464 -16.84 -14.81 -10.81
C PRO A 464 -18.16 -15.54 -10.55
N ARG A 465 -19.25 -15.19 -11.24
CA ARG A 465 -20.57 -15.82 -11.05
C ARG A 465 -20.64 -17.24 -11.62
N THR A 466 -19.73 -17.60 -12.51
CA THR A 466 -19.66 -18.96 -13.07
C THR A 466 -18.97 -19.95 -12.16
N ALA A 467 -18.34 -19.48 -11.08
CA ALA A 467 -17.67 -20.31 -10.09
C ALA A 467 -18.60 -21.38 -9.50
N ARG A 468 -18.17 -22.63 -9.53
CA ARG A 468 -18.84 -23.77 -8.87
C ARG A 468 -17.80 -24.59 -8.11
N VAL A 469 -18.18 -25.13 -6.96
CA VAL A 469 -17.30 -26.03 -6.21
C VAL A 469 -17.42 -27.43 -6.79
N ASP A 470 -16.31 -28.04 -7.19
CA ASP A 470 -16.26 -29.48 -7.45
C ASP A 470 -16.24 -30.23 -6.12
N TYR A 471 -17.42 -30.72 -5.73
CA TYR A 471 -17.58 -31.48 -4.48
C TYR A 471 -17.03 -32.91 -4.54
N ARG A 472 -16.75 -33.47 -5.73
CA ARG A 472 -16.04 -34.75 -5.82
C ARG A 472 -14.60 -34.56 -5.37
N LEU A 473 -13.96 -33.52 -5.89
CA LEU A 473 -12.62 -33.14 -5.47
C LEU A 473 -12.58 -32.66 -4.01
N ALA A 474 -13.53 -31.84 -3.59
CA ALA A 474 -13.60 -31.39 -2.19
C ALA A 474 -13.75 -32.56 -1.22
N HIS A 475 -14.50 -33.61 -1.59
CA HIS A 475 -14.61 -34.81 -0.78
C HIS A 475 -13.26 -35.52 -0.61
N ALA A 476 -12.45 -35.61 -1.66
CA ALA A 476 -11.11 -36.20 -1.58
C ALA A 476 -10.17 -35.42 -0.64
N LEU A 477 -10.33 -34.09 -0.54
CA LEU A 477 -9.53 -33.27 0.40
C LEU A 477 -9.90 -33.50 1.88
N ARG A 478 -11.10 -34.05 2.15
CA ARG A 478 -11.58 -34.24 3.52
C ARG A 478 -10.64 -35.12 4.32
N ASP A 479 -10.16 -36.21 3.73
CA ASP A 479 -9.35 -37.21 4.44
C ASP A 479 -7.94 -36.65 4.74
N GLY A 480 -7.40 -35.82 3.84
CA GLY A 480 -6.19 -35.03 4.09
C GLY A 480 -6.35 -34.02 5.24
N LEU A 481 -7.53 -33.40 5.38
CA LEU A 481 -7.81 -32.46 6.46
C LEU A 481 -8.09 -33.16 7.80
N ALA A 482 -8.71 -34.34 7.78
CA ALA A 482 -9.00 -35.14 8.98
C ALA A 482 -7.72 -35.79 9.54
N SER A 483 -6.85 -36.33 8.70
CA SER A 483 -5.57 -36.92 9.12
C SER A 483 -4.63 -35.89 9.79
N GLN A 484 -4.65 -34.63 9.34
CA GLN A 484 -3.92 -33.55 10.03
C GLN A 484 -4.45 -33.25 11.43
N GLN A 485 -5.77 -33.40 11.67
CA GLN A 485 -6.35 -33.21 13.01
C GLN A 485 -5.97 -34.35 13.96
N GLU A 486 -5.94 -35.59 13.47
CA GLU A 486 -5.48 -36.73 14.26
C GLU A 486 -4.01 -36.61 14.64
N TRP A 487 -3.17 -36.10 13.71
CA TRP A 487 -1.77 -35.81 13.99
C TRP A 487 -1.62 -34.70 15.03
N GLU A 488 -2.25 -33.53 14.86
CA GLU A 488 -2.20 -32.42 15.84
C GLU A 488 -2.77 -32.82 17.22
N GLY A 489 -3.80 -33.67 17.25
CA GLY A 489 -4.35 -34.25 18.49
C GLY A 489 -3.42 -35.28 19.15
N SER A 490 -2.58 -35.96 18.38
CA SER A 490 -1.58 -36.94 18.85
C SER A 490 -0.29 -36.29 19.34
N VAL A 491 0.19 -35.22 18.68
CA VAL A 491 1.37 -34.45 19.13
C VAL A 491 1.06 -33.73 20.46
N ASN A 492 -0.19 -33.33 20.69
CA ASN A 492 -0.63 -32.79 21.98
C ASN A 492 -0.85 -33.88 23.07
N ARG A 493 -0.71 -35.17 22.74
CA ARG A 493 -0.81 -36.28 23.70
C ARG A 493 0.56 -36.79 24.18
N HIS A 494 1.64 -36.41 23.50
CA HIS A 494 3.00 -36.71 23.93
C HIS A 494 3.61 -35.50 24.64
N GLN A 495 3.37 -35.39 25.95
CA GLN A 495 4.28 -34.64 26.82
C GLN A 495 5.66 -35.32 26.74
N PRO A 496 6.75 -34.58 26.43
CA PRO A 496 8.09 -35.10 26.65
C PRO A 496 8.24 -35.40 28.15
N PRO A 497 8.97 -36.46 28.55
CA PRO A 497 9.30 -36.66 29.96
C PRO A 497 10.03 -35.42 30.48
N PRO A 498 9.74 -34.96 31.71
CA PRO A 498 10.35 -33.75 32.25
C PRO A 498 11.86 -33.96 32.38
N SER A 499 12.64 -33.00 31.88
CA SER A 499 14.08 -32.94 32.15
C SER A 499 14.30 -32.71 33.65
N PRO A 500 15.18 -33.48 34.30
CA PRO A 500 15.61 -33.20 35.66
C PRO A 500 16.66 -32.10 35.57
N ASP A 501 16.23 -30.84 35.72
CA ASP A 501 16.98 -29.76 36.38
C ASP A 501 16.38 -28.40 36.00
N GLY A 502 16.03 -27.60 37.02
CA GLY A 502 15.85 -26.16 36.88
C GLY A 502 14.48 -25.59 37.28
N GLY A 503 14.28 -25.42 38.58
CA GLY A 503 13.74 -24.16 39.15
C GLY A 503 12.32 -23.72 38.77
N SER A 504 11.38 -24.09 39.63
CA SER A 504 10.01 -23.59 39.77
C SER A 504 9.83 -22.07 39.57
N ALA A 505 8.98 -21.70 38.62
CA ALA A 505 7.97 -20.65 38.80
C ALA A 505 6.67 -21.08 38.08
N ARG A 506 5.70 -21.58 38.87
CA ARG A 506 4.36 -21.90 38.40
C ARG A 506 3.63 -20.62 37.96
N THR A 507 3.22 -20.52 36.70
CA THR A 507 2.08 -19.70 36.28
C THR A 507 1.09 -20.59 35.57
N GLY A 508 -0.11 -20.66 36.13
CA GLY A 508 -1.14 -21.65 35.82
C GLY A 508 -1.80 -21.50 34.45
N SER A 509 -2.43 -22.60 34.06
CA SER A 509 -3.62 -22.73 33.21
C SER A 509 -3.76 -21.71 32.07
N HIS A 510 -3.50 -22.19 30.86
CA HIS A 510 -3.95 -21.57 29.63
C HIS A 510 -5.46 -21.34 29.66
N GLN A 511 -5.87 -20.11 29.98
CA GLN A 511 -7.15 -19.59 29.50
C GLN A 511 -6.93 -19.04 28.08
N PRO A 512 -7.79 -19.38 27.11
CA PRO A 512 -7.80 -18.68 25.84
C PRO A 512 -8.11 -17.21 26.11
N VAL A 513 -7.15 -16.33 25.82
CA VAL A 513 -7.39 -14.89 25.88
C VAL A 513 -8.47 -14.55 24.86
N ALA A 514 -9.57 -13.98 25.35
CA ALA A 514 -10.72 -13.60 24.56
C ALA A 514 -10.29 -12.70 23.37
N PRO A 515 -10.72 -13.00 22.12
CA PRO A 515 -10.52 -12.11 20.98
C PRO A 515 -11.15 -10.74 21.24
N ALA A 516 -10.61 -9.69 20.62
CA ALA A 516 -10.97 -8.27 20.80
C ALA A 516 -12.45 -7.89 20.52
N GLU A 517 -13.35 -8.85 20.29
CA GLU A 517 -14.79 -8.66 20.27
C GLU A 517 -15.46 -8.85 21.65
N GLN A 518 -14.82 -9.56 22.59
CA GLN A 518 -15.39 -9.81 23.93
C GLN A 518 -14.93 -8.83 25.03
N ALA A 519 -13.86 -8.06 24.80
CA ALA A 519 -13.44 -6.98 25.70
C ALA A 519 -14.00 -5.63 25.22
N ALA A 520 -15.32 -5.44 25.35
CA ALA A 520 -15.97 -4.17 25.03
C ALA A 520 -16.17 -3.32 26.30
N PRO A 521 -15.39 -2.24 26.52
CA PRO A 521 -16.01 -1.01 27.01
C PRO A 521 -16.90 -0.49 25.89
N GLY A 522 -18.10 -0.05 26.24
CA GLY A 522 -19.16 0.35 25.31
C GLY A 522 -18.77 1.37 24.21
N PRO A 523 -19.71 1.70 23.31
CA PRO A 523 -19.44 2.53 22.15
C PRO A 523 -18.77 3.87 22.53
N PRO A 524 -17.84 4.38 21.70
CA PRO A 524 -17.14 5.64 21.98
C PRO A 524 -18.15 6.79 22.15
N PRO A 525 -17.92 7.75 23.07
CA PRO A 525 -18.91 8.76 23.48
C PRO A 525 -19.32 9.78 22.39
N ASN A 526 -18.86 9.64 21.15
CA ASN A 526 -19.07 10.62 20.07
C ASN A 526 -19.77 10.04 18.84
N ARG A 527 -20.81 9.22 19.04
CA ARG A 527 -21.80 8.94 17.99
C ARG A 527 -23.12 9.54 18.43
N PRO A 528 -23.67 10.58 17.76
CA PRO A 528 -25.06 10.93 17.95
C PRO A 528 -25.89 9.67 17.68
N ARG A 529 -26.73 9.27 18.64
CA ARG A 529 -27.70 8.19 18.44
C ARG A 529 -28.51 8.53 17.17
N PRO A 530 -28.73 7.58 16.24
CA PRO A 530 -29.67 7.84 15.17
C PRO A 530 -31.06 7.98 15.80
N LYS A 531 -31.60 9.22 15.82
CA LYS A 531 -33.01 9.42 16.09
C LYS A 531 -33.78 8.64 15.02
N ARG A 532 -34.60 7.68 15.43
CA ARG A 532 -35.65 7.12 14.57
C ARG A 532 -36.64 8.25 14.30
N GLY A 533 -36.75 8.69 13.05
CA GLY A 533 -37.74 9.70 12.67
C GLY A 533 -37.56 10.25 11.26
N ARG A 534 -38.54 9.94 10.39
CA ARG A 534 -38.83 10.45 9.04
C ARG A 534 -37.86 10.12 7.90
N ARG A 535 -38.26 9.12 7.11
CA ARG A 535 -37.91 8.99 5.68
C ARG A 535 -38.31 10.30 4.97
N GLY A 536 -37.32 11.11 4.61
CA GLY A 536 -37.52 12.19 3.65
C GLY A 536 -37.78 11.59 2.27
N THR A 537 -38.90 11.95 1.66
CA THR A 537 -39.30 11.56 0.32
C THR A 537 -38.23 11.97 -0.70
N SER A 538 -37.80 10.98 -1.48
CA SER A 538 -36.97 11.14 -2.68
C SER A 538 -37.47 12.33 -3.52
N ARG A 539 -36.58 13.30 -3.79
CA ARG A 539 -36.79 14.27 -4.87
C ARG A 539 -36.86 13.48 -6.18
N LYS A 540 -38.08 13.22 -6.66
CA LYS A 540 -38.32 12.92 -8.07
C LYS A 540 -37.85 14.12 -8.86
N GLN A 541 -36.89 13.93 -9.76
CA GLN A 541 -36.64 14.88 -10.82
C GLN A 541 -37.89 14.90 -11.73
N PRO A 542 -38.36 16.09 -12.18
CA PRO A 542 -39.39 16.13 -13.20
C PRO A 542 -38.79 15.72 -14.56
N ALA A 543 -39.52 14.87 -15.26
CA ALA A 543 -39.22 14.47 -16.64
C ALA A 543 -39.20 15.71 -17.56
N PRO A 544 -38.30 15.77 -18.56
CA PRO A 544 -38.32 16.84 -19.55
C PRO A 544 -39.54 16.68 -20.47
N LYS A 545 -40.34 17.75 -20.57
CA LYS A 545 -41.42 17.86 -21.55
C LYS A 545 -40.80 17.92 -22.95
N LEU A 546 -41.18 16.96 -23.79
CA LEU A 546 -41.14 17.08 -25.24
C LEU A 546 -42.13 18.18 -25.64
N ILE A 547 -41.62 19.22 -26.31
CA ILE A 547 -42.40 20.07 -27.22
C ILE A 547 -41.60 20.08 -28.52
N GLY A 548 -42.22 19.61 -29.59
CA GLY A 548 -41.64 19.55 -30.91
C GLY A 548 -41.84 20.83 -31.73
N ALA A 549 -41.23 20.77 -32.92
CA ALA A 549 -41.51 21.53 -34.14
C ALA A 549 -41.32 23.06 -34.08
N ALA A 550 -40.21 23.54 -34.63
CA ALA A 550 -40.10 23.98 -36.03
C ALA A 550 -38.61 24.03 -36.43
#